data_AF-A0A3D8L865-F1
#
_entry.id   AF-A0A3D8L865-F1
#
_cell.length_a   1.000
_cell.length_b   1.000
_cell.length_c   1.000
_cell.angle_alpha   90.00
_cell.angle_beta   90.00
_cell.angle_gamma   90.00
#
_symmetry.space_group_name_H-M   'P 1'
#
loop_
_entity.id
_entity.type
_entity.pdbx_description
1 polymer ?
#
loop_
_entity_poly.entity_id
_entity_poly.type
_entity_poly.pdbx_seq_one_letter_code
_entity_poly.pdbx_strand_id
1 'polypeptide(L)'
;MNSLKYKQYSSEEFADDKDFWLWVLEEDANQEAFWMQFIADNPDKAKEIEQARALVLQVNADKYKLEDKKVNTLWEKIQKSKEESDAKDNAELLKEHNRRQLFKELRKPATKYSTGS
;
A
#
# COMPACT_ATOMS: atom_id res chain seq x y z
N MET A 1 -13.11 -3.53 -32.03
CA MET A 1 -12.50 -2.19 -32.12
C MET A 1 -12.79 -1.57 -33.46
N ASN A 2 -13.24 -0.31 -33.50
CA ASN A 2 -13.51 0.41 -34.74
C ASN A 2 -12.31 1.32 -35.08
N SER A 3 -11.49 0.92 -36.07
CA SER A 3 -10.31 1.69 -36.49
C SER A 3 -10.64 3.11 -36.98
N LEU A 4 -11.82 3.33 -37.56
CA LEU A 4 -12.27 4.64 -38.04
C LEU A 4 -12.44 5.67 -36.91
N LYS A 5 -12.78 5.23 -35.70
CA LYS A 5 -12.93 6.09 -34.51
C LYS A 5 -11.58 6.69 -34.12
N TYR A 6 -10.54 5.86 -34.09
CA TYR A 6 -9.20 6.23 -33.66
C TYR A 6 -8.45 7.15 -34.63
N LYS A 7 -8.89 7.23 -35.89
CA LYS A 7 -8.30 8.16 -36.87
C LYS A 7 -8.53 9.62 -36.54
N GLN A 8 -9.54 9.95 -35.74
CA GLN A 8 -9.78 11.33 -35.32
C GLN A 8 -9.28 11.63 -33.92
N TYR A 9 -8.83 10.60 -33.20
CA TYR A 9 -8.43 10.74 -31.81
C TYR A 9 -7.20 11.62 -31.65
N SER A 10 -7.27 12.50 -30.67
CA SER A 10 -6.11 13.17 -30.07
C SER A 10 -5.40 12.25 -29.07
N SER A 11 -4.21 12.64 -28.63
CA SER A 11 -3.48 11.92 -27.58
C SER A 11 -4.26 11.84 -26.26
N GLU A 12 -5.08 12.84 -25.95
CA GLU A 12 -5.95 12.86 -24.77
C GLU A 12 -7.12 11.88 -24.91
N GLU A 13 -7.75 11.80 -26.07
CA GLU A 13 -8.85 10.86 -26.33
C GLU A 13 -8.36 9.40 -26.32
N PHE A 14 -7.14 9.14 -26.80
CA PHE A 14 -6.51 7.83 -26.62
C PHE A 14 -6.23 7.53 -25.14
N ALA A 15 -5.74 8.52 -24.38
CA ALA A 15 -5.49 8.38 -22.95
C ALA A 15 -6.77 8.35 -22.09
N ASP A 16 -7.97 8.48 -22.67
CA ASP A 16 -9.26 8.29 -21.98
C ASP A 16 -9.97 6.98 -22.42
N ASP A 17 -9.43 6.29 -23.45
CA ASP A 17 -10.02 5.06 -23.98
C ASP A 17 -9.55 3.83 -23.19
N LYS A 18 -10.49 3.15 -22.53
CA LYS A 18 -10.22 1.96 -21.71
C LYS A 18 -9.52 0.84 -22.48
N ASP A 19 -9.86 0.63 -23.75
CA ASP A 19 -9.22 -0.41 -24.57
C ASP A 19 -7.76 -0.05 -24.85
N PHE A 20 -7.47 1.24 -25.03
CA PHE A 20 -6.10 1.72 -25.16
C PHE A 20 -5.29 1.50 -23.87
N TRP A 21 -5.88 1.77 -22.71
CA TRP A 21 -5.23 1.48 -21.42
C TRP A 21 -4.91 0.00 -21.24
N LEU A 22 -5.82 -0.90 -21.61
CA LEU A 22 -5.60 -2.35 -21.51
C LEU A 22 -4.43 -2.79 -22.41
N TRP A 23 -4.37 -2.30 -23.64
CA TRP A 23 -3.24 -2.59 -24.51
C TRP A 23 -1.91 -2.05 -23.98
N VAL A 24 -1.90 -0.82 -23.45
CA VAL A 24 -0.66 -0.19 -22.94
C VAL A 24 -0.18 -0.84 -21.65
N LEU A 25 -1.08 -1.32 -20.79
CA LEU A 25 -0.74 -1.80 -19.43
C LEU A 25 -0.68 -3.33 -19.29
N GLU A 26 -1.53 -4.07 -19.99
CA GLU A 26 -1.68 -5.52 -19.76
C GLU A 26 -1.13 -6.40 -20.89
N GLU A 27 -0.50 -5.83 -21.94
CA GLU A 27 0.03 -6.58 -23.09
C GLU A 27 -0.94 -7.68 -23.56
N ASP A 28 -2.24 -7.34 -23.66
CA ASP A 28 -3.25 -8.27 -24.15
C ASP A 28 -2.92 -8.57 -25.62
N ALA A 29 -2.42 -9.79 -25.87
CA ALA A 29 -2.02 -10.28 -27.18
C ALA A 29 -3.14 -10.15 -28.23
N ASN A 30 -4.42 -10.14 -27.80
CA ASN A 30 -5.55 -9.95 -28.71
C ASN A 30 -5.69 -8.51 -29.22
N GLN A 31 -5.19 -7.53 -28.45
CA GLN A 31 -5.26 -6.11 -28.78
C GLN A 31 -3.95 -5.64 -29.43
N GLU A 32 -2.82 -6.29 -29.14
CA GLU A 32 -1.52 -5.95 -29.71
C GLU A 32 -1.53 -6.02 -31.25
N ALA A 33 -2.09 -7.08 -31.83
CA ALA A 33 -2.20 -7.22 -33.28
C ALA A 33 -2.99 -6.06 -33.92
N PHE A 34 -4.05 -5.59 -33.27
CA PHE A 34 -4.84 -4.46 -33.76
C PHE A 34 -4.04 -3.15 -33.71
N TRP A 35 -3.43 -2.84 -32.58
CA TRP A 35 -2.71 -1.58 -32.39
C TRP A 35 -1.43 -1.51 -33.24
N MET A 36 -0.71 -2.62 -33.39
CA MET A 36 0.43 -2.70 -34.31
C MET A 36 0.00 -2.45 -35.76
N GLN A 37 -1.09 -3.08 -36.20
CA GLN A 37 -1.63 -2.87 -37.55
C GLN A 37 -2.12 -1.43 -37.73
N PHE A 38 -2.79 -0.85 -36.73
CA PHE A 38 -3.28 0.52 -36.79
C PHE A 38 -2.14 1.54 -36.89
N ILE A 39 -1.05 1.35 -36.13
CA ILE A 39 0.15 2.20 -36.21
C ILE A 39 0.84 2.05 -37.57
N ALA A 40 0.95 0.82 -38.09
CA ALA A 40 1.51 0.57 -39.41
C ALA A 40 0.71 1.25 -40.53
N ASP A 41 -0.62 1.25 -40.42
CA ASP A 41 -1.53 1.82 -41.42
C ASP A 41 -1.72 3.35 -41.27
N ASN A 42 -1.36 3.94 -40.12
CA ASN A 42 -1.55 5.36 -39.81
C ASN A 42 -0.29 5.94 -39.14
N PRO A 43 0.83 6.06 -39.88
CA PRO A 43 2.09 6.59 -39.34
C PRO A 43 1.97 8.07 -38.93
N ASP A 44 1.00 8.81 -39.48
CA ASP A 44 0.63 10.16 -39.09
C ASP A 44 0.11 10.25 -37.65
N LYS A 45 -0.46 9.16 -37.12
CA LYS A 45 -0.95 9.05 -35.75
C LYS A 45 0.07 8.50 -34.76
N ALA A 46 1.25 8.09 -35.22
CA ALA A 46 2.26 7.50 -34.36
C ALA A 46 2.66 8.45 -33.21
N LYS A 47 2.73 9.76 -33.50
CA LYS A 47 3.08 10.77 -32.51
C LYS A 47 2.01 10.93 -31.43
N GLU A 48 0.74 11.00 -31.81
CA GLU A 48 -0.39 11.08 -30.88
C GLU A 48 -0.49 9.83 -30.01
N ILE A 49 -0.27 8.65 -30.61
CA ILE A 49 -0.26 7.37 -29.89
C ILE A 49 0.89 7.33 -28.89
N GLU A 50 2.10 7.75 -29.28
CA GLU A 50 3.26 7.78 -28.38
C GLU A 50 3.02 8.72 -27.19
N GLN A 51 2.47 9.90 -27.44
CA GLN A 51 2.08 10.85 -26.39
C GLN A 51 1.02 10.27 -25.46
N ALA A 52 0.00 9.60 -26.00
CA ALA A 52 -1.02 8.94 -25.21
C ALA A 52 -0.44 7.81 -24.34
N ARG A 53 0.48 7.00 -24.87
CA ARG A 53 1.18 5.96 -24.09
C ARG A 53 1.96 6.57 -22.93
N ALA A 54 2.67 7.67 -23.17
CA ALA A 54 3.41 8.37 -22.11
C ALA A 54 2.47 8.85 -20.98
N LEU A 55 1.30 9.42 -21.34
CA LEU A 55 0.29 9.86 -20.36
C LEU A 55 -0.23 8.68 -19.53
N VAL A 56 -0.62 7.58 -20.18
CA VAL A 56 -1.13 6.37 -19.49
C VAL A 56 -0.08 5.81 -18.53
N LEU A 57 1.17 5.69 -18.97
CA LEU A 57 2.27 5.19 -18.13
C LEU A 57 2.57 6.11 -16.95
N GLN A 58 2.51 7.43 -17.16
CA GLN A 58 2.74 8.41 -16.10
C GLN A 58 1.65 8.34 -15.02
N VAL A 59 0.38 8.29 -15.42
CA VAL A 59 -0.75 8.17 -14.47
C VAL A 59 -0.69 6.83 -13.72
N ASN A 60 -0.33 5.74 -14.41
CA ASN A 60 -0.17 4.44 -13.78
C ASN A 60 1.02 4.42 -12.79
N ALA A 61 2.15 5.04 -13.13
CA ALA A 61 3.29 5.16 -12.23
C ALA A 61 2.96 5.95 -10.95
N ASP A 62 2.17 7.03 -11.08
CA ASP A 62 1.69 7.79 -9.92
C ASP A 62 0.75 6.97 -9.04
N LYS A 63 -0.08 6.09 -9.62
CA LYS A 63 -0.94 5.15 -8.89
C LYS A 63 -0.11 4.16 -8.05
N TYR A 64 0.92 3.55 -8.63
CA TYR A 64 1.81 2.64 -7.89
C TYR A 64 2.60 3.37 -6.79
N LYS A 65 3.05 4.60 -7.05
CA LYS A 65 3.73 5.44 -6.04
C LYS A 65 2.83 5.81 -4.86
N LEU A 66 1.52 5.96 -5.09
CA LEU A 66 0.53 6.13 -4.01
C LEU A 66 0.27 4.82 -3.24
N GLU A 67 0.35 3.67 -3.92
CA GLU A 67 0.15 2.35 -3.32
C GLU A 67 1.31 1.94 -2.42
N ASP A 68 2.56 2.23 -2.81
CA ASP A 68 3.76 1.98 -1.97
C ASP A 68 3.68 2.70 -0.61
N LYS A 69 3.14 3.93 -0.58
CA LYS A 69 2.90 4.65 0.69
C LYS A 69 1.83 3.98 1.55
N LYS A 70 0.81 3.38 0.94
CA LYS A 70 -0.22 2.62 1.67
C LYS A 70 0.34 1.32 2.22
N VAL A 71 1.19 0.64 1.45
CA VAL A 71 1.88 -0.58 1.90
C VAL A 71 2.78 -0.28 3.10
N ASN A 72 3.58 0.78 3.06
CA ASN A 72 4.43 1.18 4.19
C ASN A 72 3.61 1.54 5.44
N THR A 73 2.53 2.30 5.29
CA THR A 73 1.65 2.65 6.43
C THR A 73 0.89 1.45 6.99
N LEU A 74 0.58 0.44 6.16
CA LEU A 74 0.03 -0.83 6.62
C LEU A 74 1.07 -1.66 7.37
N TRP A 75 2.32 -1.72 6.89
CA TRP A 75 3.41 -2.39 7.58
C TRP A 75 3.71 -1.74 8.94
N GLU A 76 3.77 -0.41 9.01
CA GLU A 76 3.95 0.34 10.26
C GLU A 76 2.83 0.03 11.28
N LYS A 77 1.58 -0.07 10.82
CA LYS A 77 0.44 -0.44 11.68
C LYS A 77 0.55 -1.86 12.23
N ILE A 78 1.03 -2.82 11.43
CA ILE A 78 1.22 -4.22 11.85
C ILE A 78 2.36 -4.31 12.87
N GLN A 79 3.45 -3.56 12.69
CA GLN A 79 4.56 -3.54 13.66
C GLN A 79 4.12 -2.92 14.99
N LYS A 80 3.41 -1.79 14.92
CA LYS A 80 2.93 -1.07 16.11
C LYS A 80 1.95 -1.90 16.94
N SER A 81 1.04 -2.66 16.29
CA SER A 81 0.10 -3.52 17.03
C SER A 81 0.80 -4.68 17.75
N LYS A 82 1.90 -5.19 17.21
CA LYS A 82 2.73 -6.22 17.86
C LYS A 82 3.43 -5.68 19.11
N GLU A 83 4.05 -4.50 19.01
CA GLU A 83 4.72 -3.85 20.14
C GLU A 83 3.75 -3.48 21.27
N GLU A 84 2.54 -3.03 20.93
CA GLU A 84 1.50 -2.71 21.91
C GLU A 84 0.94 -3.96 22.63
N SER A 85 0.94 -5.12 21.99
CA SER A 85 0.58 -6.41 22.60
C SER A 85 1.64 -6.84 23.61
N ASP A 86 2.91 -6.87 23.18
CA ASP A 86 4.04 -7.29 24.00
C ASP A 86 4.24 -6.37 25.22
N ALA A 87 4.03 -5.06 25.04
CA ALA A 87 4.12 -4.07 26.12
C ALA A 87 3.01 -4.24 27.17
N LYS A 88 1.79 -4.62 26.77
CA LYS A 88 0.67 -4.84 27.70
C LYS A 88 0.88 -6.10 28.54
N ASP A 89 1.31 -7.18 27.90
CA ASP A 89 1.60 -8.45 28.58
C ASP A 89 2.73 -8.28 29.60
N ASN A 90 3.81 -7.58 29.22
CA ASN A 90 4.92 -7.31 30.13
C ASN A 90 4.53 -6.36 31.29
N ALA A 91 3.71 -5.34 31.02
CA ALA A 91 3.23 -4.42 32.04
C ALA A 91 2.28 -5.11 33.05
N GLU A 92 1.47 -6.07 32.61
CA GLU A 92 0.60 -6.85 33.50
C GLU A 92 1.40 -7.80 34.40
N LEU A 93 2.41 -8.48 33.84
CA LEU A 93 3.34 -9.33 34.60
C LEU A 93 4.10 -8.55 35.68
N LEU A 94 4.56 -7.33 35.35
CA LEU A 94 5.25 -6.45 36.31
C LEU A 94 4.32 -5.98 37.43
N LYS A 95 3.06 -5.65 37.13
CA LYS A 95 2.05 -5.29 38.14
C LYS A 95 1.74 -6.46 39.08
N GLU A 96 1.56 -7.66 38.53
CA GLU A 96 1.32 -8.89 39.29
C GLU A 96 2.50 -9.21 40.22
N HIS A 97 3.73 -9.10 39.72
CA HIS A 97 4.95 -9.34 40.49
C HIS A 97 5.06 -8.37 41.66
N ASN A 98 4.94 -7.06 41.40
CA ASN A 98 5.02 -6.03 42.43
C ASN A 98 3.93 -6.20 43.50
N ARG A 99 2.70 -6.52 43.08
CA ARG A 99 1.60 -6.82 44.01
C ARG A 99 1.95 -7.97 44.95
N ARG A 100 2.50 -9.07 44.42
CA ARG A 100 2.91 -10.24 45.24
C ARG A 100 4.06 -9.91 46.20
N GLN A 101 5.02 -9.08 45.80
CA GLN A 101 6.09 -8.64 46.69
C GLN A 101 5.56 -7.78 47.84
N LEU A 102 4.70 -6.81 47.52
CA LEU A 102 4.07 -5.95 48.52
C LEU A 102 3.26 -6.75 49.56
N PHE A 103 2.47 -7.74 49.11
CA PHE A 103 1.72 -8.61 50.02
C PHE A 103 2.62 -9.46 50.93
N LYS A 104 3.78 -9.90 50.45
CA LYS A 104 4.76 -10.62 51.27
C LYS A 104 5.39 -9.72 52.32
N GLU A 105 5.66 -8.45 51.99
CA GLU A 105 6.21 -7.47 52.94
C GLU A 105 5.20 -7.04 54.00
N LEU A 106 3.93 -6.84 53.62
CA LEU A 106 2.84 -6.50 54.54
C LEU A 106 2.44 -7.66 55.47
N ARG A 107 2.75 -8.91 55.09
CA ARG A 107 2.50 -10.10 55.92
C ARG A 107 3.63 -10.39 56.92
N LYS A 108 4.77 -9.69 56.85
CA LYS A 108 5.80 -9.79 57.89
C LYS A 108 5.20 -9.22 59.19
N PRO A 109 5.12 -9.98 60.29
CA PRO A 109 4.61 -9.43 61.54
C PRO A 109 5.50 -8.26 61.95
N ALA A 110 4.89 -7.16 62.39
CA ALA A 110 5.61 -6.13 63.12
C ALA A 110 6.25 -6.82 64.33
N THR A 111 7.54 -7.14 64.23
CA THR A 111 8.33 -7.59 65.37
C THR A 111 8.25 -6.45 66.37
N LYS A 112 7.40 -6.66 67.38
CA LYS A 112 7.30 -5.82 68.55
C LYS A 112 8.69 -5.77 69.17
N TYR A 113 9.41 -4.68 68.96
CA TYR A 113 10.35 -4.18 69.95
C TYR A 113 9.65 -3.04 70.67
N SER A 114 8.81 -3.43 71.62
CA SER A 114 8.47 -2.60 72.76
C SER A 114 8.69 -3.44 74.01
N THR A 115 9.53 -2.89 74.90
CA THR A 115 9.60 -3.09 76.36
C THR A 115 10.16 -4.39 76.93
N GLY A 116 11.23 -4.22 77.73
CA GLY A 116 11.77 -5.14 78.73
C GLY A 116 13.30 -5.08 78.72
N SER A 117 14.03 -4.52 79.68
CA SER A 117 13.74 -4.14 81.07
C SER A 117 14.72 -3.05 81.50
#